data_AF-A0A8K0V3F7-F1
#
_entry.id   AF-A0A8K0V3F7-F1
#
_cell.length_a   1.000
_cell.length_b   1.000
_cell.length_c   1.000
_cell.angle_alpha   90.00
_cell.angle_beta   90.00
_cell.angle_gamma   90.00
#
_symmetry.space_group_name_H-M   'P 1'
#
loop_
_entity.id
_entity.type
_entity.pdbx_description
1 polymer ?
#
loop_
_entity_poly.entity_id
_entity_poly.type
_entity_poly.pdbx_seq_one_letter_code
_entity_poly.pdbx_strand_id
1 'polypeptide(L)'
;MPENGRSFIGGITGKILSSFIFICYQLHFIFIQIMIHRWPCDFSLRIMNMAIRPVNLTVSGTAISNEYAKTFSYHRDGKSQDKNLYRIPLYRMTISGRDDAGNAVQHTVRVIRFGVGWSTQTNVSYVYGLAKLQSSYIRRWLPDYSVHSARHVFKDYLIHDGADNPVREVYATAGCIDVCDDPYGFDRVNSLIIRLSGVEKALPRARQLRDIAHAGRKKITYERALRPALRLWNA
;
A
#
# COMPACT_ATOMS: atom_id res chain seq x y z
N MET A 1 -30.01 76.42 60.42
CA MET A 1 -29.05 76.19 61.53
C MET A 1 -28.50 74.78 61.37
N PRO A 2 -27.18 74.56 61.54
CA PRO A 2 -26.18 74.89 60.53
C PRO A 2 -25.27 73.69 60.20
N GLU A 3 -24.46 73.81 59.14
CA GLU A 3 -23.00 73.50 59.09
C GLU A 3 -22.74 72.30 58.14
N ASN A 4 -21.73 72.17 57.28
CA ASN A 4 -20.58 72.93 56.77
C ASN A 4 -20.27 72.25 55.41
N GLY A 5 -19.84 72.90 54.32
CA GLY A 5 -18.49 73.42 54.14
C GLY A 5 -17.83 72.79 52.89
N ARG A 6 -17.69 73.61 51.84
CA ARG A 6 -16.69 73.72 50.73
C ARG A 6 -15.66 72.56 50.57
N SER A 7 -15.17 72.17 49.39
CA SER A 7 -14.65 72.99 48.28
C SER A 7 -14.19 72.17 47.05
N PHE A 8 -14.32 72.79 45.86
CA PHE A 8 -13.33 72.95 44.78
C PHE A 8 -12.74 71.79 43.90
N ILE A 9 -12.56 72.19 42.63
CA ILE A 9 -11.63 71.80 41.55
C ILE A 9 -12.17 70.93 40.38
N GLY A 10 -12.22 71.58 39.21
CA GLY A 10 -11.78 71.05 37.91
C GLY A 10 -12.85 70.29 37.11
N GLY A 11 -13.39 70.76 35.99
CA GLY A 11 -12.75 71.58 34.97
C GLY A 11 -12.24 70.71 33.82
N ILE A 12 -13.11 70.52 32.82
CA ILE A 12 -12.81 70.51 31.38
C ILE A 12 -11.74 69.50 30.92
N THR A 13 -12.17 68.47 30.18
CA THR A 13 -11.66 68.07 28.82
C THR A 13 -12.05 66.62 28.45
N GLY A 14 -13.34 66.28 28.54
CA GLY A 14 -13.91 65.06 27.92
C GLY A 14 -14.00 65.13 26.37
N LYS A 15 -13.03 65.77 25.70
CA LYS A 15 -12.99 65.92 24.24
C LYS A 15 -11.66 65.54 23.58
N ILE A 16 -10.71 64.96 24.32
CA ILE A 16 -9.43 64.48 23.75
C ILE A 16 -9.36 62.95 23.64
N LEU A 17 -10.19 62.20 24.39
CA LEU A 17 -10.16 60.73 24.31
C LEU A 17 -10.96 60.11 23.15
N SER A 18 -11.82 60.87 22.47
CA SER A 18 -12.61 60.33 21.34
C SER A 18 -11.86 60.38 20.00
N SER A 19 -10.85 61.24 19.85
CA SER A 19 -10.12 61.40 18.59
C SER A 19 -8.88 60.50 18.47
N PHE A 20 -8.38 59.94 19.58
CA PHE A 20 -7.26 58.99 19.54
C PHE A 20 -7.68 57.54 19.30
N ILE A 21 -8.90 57.16 19.69
CA ILE A 21 -9.41 55.80 19.46
C ILE A 21 -9.79 55.58 17.99
N PHE A 22 -10.14 56.64 17.26
CA PHE A 22 -10.50 56.55 15.83
C PHE A 22 -9.28 56.45 14.89
N ILE A 23 -8.12 56.97 15.31
CA ILE A 23 -6.88 56.93 14.49
C ILE A 23 -6.19 55.56 14.61
N CYS A 24 -6.27 54.89 15.77
CA CYS A 24 -5.70 53.55 15.94
C CYS A 24 -6.47 52.44 15.19
N TYR A 25 -7.77 52.62 14.91
CA TYR A 25 -8.57 51.66 14.15
C TYR A 25 -8.39 51.78 12.62
N GLN A 26 -8.07 52.97 12.10
CA GLN A 26 -7.85 53.16 10.66
C GLN A 26 -6.44 52.77 10.21
N LEU A 27 -5.43 52.78 11.09
CA LEU A 27 -4.08 52.32 10.78
C LEU A 27 -3.90 50.80 10.89
N HIS A 28 -4.76 50.10 11.65
CA HIS A 28 -4.78 48.62 11.66
C HIS A 28 -5.45 48.03 10.41
N PHE A 29 -6.33 48.77 9.72
CA PHE A 29 -6.96 48.29 8.49
C PHE A 29 -6.08 48.48 7.24
N ILE A 30 -5.21 49.49 7.23
CA ILE A 30 -4.31 49.75 6.10
C ILE A 30 -3.10 48.80 6.10
N PHE A 31 -2.61 48.36 7.27
CA PHE A 31 -1.56 47.33 7.33
C PHE A 31 -2.06 45.92 6.97
N ILE A 32 -3.34 45.61 7.19
CA ILE A 32 -3.93 44.34 6.74
C ILE A 32 -4.22 44.38 5.23
N GLN A 33 -4.61 45.52 4.66
CA GLN A 33 -4.82 45.64 3.21
C GLN A 33 -3.52 45.68 2.39
N ILE A 34 -2.42 46.20 2.92
CA ILE A 34 -1.12 46.25 2.19
C ILE A 34 -0.36 44.91 2.25
N MET A 35 -0.61 44.05 3.25
CA MET A 35 -0.08 42.68 3.25
C MET A 35 -0.90 41.67 2.43
N ILE A 36 -2.09 42.04 1.95
CA ILE A 36 -2.93 41.18 1.10
C ILE A 36 -2.63 41.36 -0.40
N HIS A 37 -1.77 42.31 -0.80
CA HIS A 37 -1.53 42.63 -2.23
C HIS A 37 -0.12 42.37 -2.75
N ARG A 38 0.69 41.56 -2.04
CA ARG A 38 2.01 41.12 -2.55
C ARG A 38 2.40 39.69 -2.18
N TRP A 39 1.42 38.82 -2.06
CA TRP A 39 1.67 37.40 -2.28
C TRP A 39 1.25 37.11 -3.71
N PRO A 40 2.14 36.58 -4.58
CA PRO A 40 1.65 36.07 -5.84
C PRO A 40 0.56 35.05 -5.52
N CYS A 41 -0.68 35.37 -5.92
CA CYS A 41 -1.80 34.45 -6.05
C CYS A 41 -1.51 33.45 -7.18
N ASP A 42 -0.30 32.88 -7.16
CA ASP A 42 0.09 31.71 -7.92
C ASP A 42 0.82 30.71 -6.99
N PHE A 43 0.51 30.76 -5.69
CA PHE A 43 0.29 29.54 -4.93
C PHE A 43 -1.09 28.99 -5.33
N SER A 44 -1.29 28.80 -6.64
CA SER A 44 -2.07 27.67 -7.10
C SER A 44 -1.44 26.50 -6.39
N LEU A 45 -2.12 26.04 -5.33
CA LEU A 45 -2.08 24.68 -4.87
C LEU A 45 -2.34 23.83 -6.12
N ARG A 46 -1.27 23.62 -6.91
CA ARG A 46 -0.88 22.32 -7.39
C ARG A 46 -0.70 21.43 -6.15
N ILE A 47 -1.80 21.20 -5.44
CA ILE A 47 -2.23 19.82 -5.25
C ILE A 47 -2.35 19.32 -6.68
N MET A 48 -1.21 18.95 -7.28
CA MET A 48 -1.24 17.98 -8.34
C MET A 48 -1.91 16.83 -7.64
N ASN A 49 -3.21 16.71 -7.86
CA ASN A 49 -3.93 15.48 -7.75
C ASN A 49 -3.25 14.60 -8.81
N MET A 50 -2.02 14.15 -8.50
CA MET A 50 -1.27 13.25 -9.32
C MET A 50 -2.08 11.98 -9.21
N ALA A 51 -2.97 11.82 -10.18
CA ALA A 51 -3.79 10.65 -10.29
C ALA A 51 -2.84 9.46 -10.17
N ILE A 52 -3.09 8.64 -9.14
CA ILE A 52 -2.22 7.52 -8.82
C ILE A 52 -2.00 6.70 -10.10
N ARG A 53 -0.74 6.60 -10.51
CA ARG A 53 -0.36 5.99 -11.80
C ARG A 53 -0.69 4.50 -11.79
N PRO A 54 -1.04 3.93 -12.96
CA PRO A 54 -1.33 2.51 -13.06
C PRO A 54 -0.08 1.66 -12.85
N VAL A 55 -0.26 0.52 -12.18
CA VAL A 55 0.77 -0.50 -11.99
C VAL A 55 0.16 -1.86 -12.33
N ASN A 56 0.83 -2.62 -13.18
CA ASN A 56 0.40 -3.93 -13.63
C ASN A 56 1.31 -5.01 -13.05
N LEU A 57 0.70 -6.12 -12.62
CA LEU A 57 1.39 -7.32 -12.17
C LEU A 57 0.98 -8.47 -13.10
N THR A 58 1.94 -9.21 -13.62
CA THR A 58 1.67 -10.39 -14.46
C THR A 58 2.37 -11.60 -13.88
N VAL A 59 1.61 -12.61 -13.47
CA VAL A 59 2.13 -13.90 -13.00
C VAL A 59 2.19 -14.85 -14.18
N SER A 60 3.39 -15.33 -14.48
CA SER A 60 3.66 -16.16 -15.65
C SER A 60 2.95 -17.51 -15.61
N GLY A 61 2.57 -17.99 -16.80
CA GLY A 61 2.03 -19.31 -17.06
C GLY A 61 3.07 -20.44 -16.99
N THR A 62 4.34 -20.07 -17.11
CA THR A 62 5.45 -21.00 -17.29
C THR A 62 6.32 -21.03 -16.04
N ALA A 63 6.58 -22.23 -15.54
CA ALA A 63 7.49 -22.46 -14.43
C ALA A 63 8.92 -22.07 -14.81
N ILE A 64 9.68 -21.56 -13.84
CA ILE A 64 11.11 -21.35 -14.01
C ILE A 64 11.79 -22.71 -13.99
N SER A 65 12.63 -22.97 -15.00
CA SER A 65 13.31 -24.26 -15.15
C SER A 65 14.19 -24.54 -13.94
N ASN A 66 14.09 -25.75 -13.38
CA ASN A 66 14.89 -26.25 -12.26
C ASN A 66 14.82 -25.40 -10.96
N GLU A 67 13.80 -24.57 -10.80
CA GLU A 67 13.60 -23.78 -9.58
C GLU A 67 12.33 -24.22 -8.85
N TYR A 68 12.48 -24.59 -7.59
CA TYR A 68 11.41 -25.14 -6.77
C TYR A 68 11.39 -24.52 -5.37
N ALA A 69 10.19 -24.45 -4.79
CA ALA A 69 9.99 -24.17 -3.38
C ALA A 69 9.59 -25.44 -2.61
N LYS A 70 10.05 -25.50 -1.36
CA LYS A 70 9.72 -26.54 -0.39
C LYS A 70 8.44 -26.15 0.35
N THR A 71 7.43 -27.02 0.29
CA THR A 71 6.12 -26.78 0.92
C THR A 71 5.63 -28.02 1.66
N PHE A 72 4.73 -27.83 2.62
CA PHE A 72 3.91 -28.91 3.17
C PHE A 72 2.47 -28.79 2.65
N SER A 73 1.67 -29.83 2.89
CA SER A 73 0.25 -29.80 2.56
C SER A 73 -0.54 -28.99 3.61
N TYR A 74 -1.18 -27.92 3.16
CA TYR A 74 -1.96 -27.04 4.01
C TYR A 74 -3.39 -27.57 4.17
N HIS A 75 -3.91 -27.49 5.40
CA HIS A 75 -5.33 -27.64 5.68
C HIS A 75 -5.85 -26.33 6.28
N ARG A 76 -7.07 -25.92 5.92
CA ARG A 76 -7.68 -24.65 6.36
C ARG A 76 -7.73 -24.51 7.88
N ASP A 77 -7.91 -25.62 8.59
CA ASP A 77 -7.97 -25.66 10.05
C ASP A 77 -6.61 -25.94 10.71
N GLY A 78 -5.51 -25.90 9.94
CA GLY A 78 -4.14 -26.17 10.41
C GLY A 78 -3.82 -27.64 10.72
N LYS A 79 -4.79 -28.55 10.58
CA LYS A 79 -4.67 -29.97 10.94
C LYS A 79 -4.42 -30.89 9.75
N SER A 80 -3.39 -30.61 8.94
CA SER A 80 -2.95 -31.63 7.97
C SER A 80 -2.32 -32.80 8.72
N GLN A 81 -2.82 -34.01 8.48
CA GLN A 81 -2.21 -35.24 9.01
C GLN A 81 -1.04 -35.71 8.13
N ASP A 82 -0.97 -35.21 6.90
CA ASP A 82 0.12 -35.50 6.00
C ASP A 82 1.41 -34.77 6.44
N LYS A 83 2.46 -35.55 6.68
CA LYS A 83 3.76 -35.07 7.15
C LYS A 83 4.79 -34.93 6.02
N ASN A 84 4.38 -35.18 4.79
CA ASN A 84 5.27 -35.08 3.65
C ASN A 84 5.64 -33.63 3.33
N LEU A 85 6.85 -33.47 2.81
CA LEU A 85 7.28 -32.27 2.13
C LEU A 85 7.20 -32.48 0.63
N TYR A 86 6.76 -31.43 -0.05
CA TYR A 86 6.56 -31.40 -1.49
C TYR A 86 7.44 -30.34 -2.13
N ARG A 87 7.73 -30.54 -3.42
CA ARG A 87 8.32 -29.51 -4.27
C ARG A 87 7.27 -28.94 -5.22
N ILE A 88 7.21 -27.62 -5.28
CA ILE A 88 6.37 -26.88 -6.22
C ILE A 88 7.27 -25.97 -7.06
N PRO A 89 7.03 -25.82 -8.37
CA PRO A 89 7.84 -24.94 -9.20
C PRO A 89 7.65 -23.47 -8.83
N LEU A 90 8.73 -22.70 -8.96
CA LEU A 90 8.67 -21.24 -8.91
C LEU A 90 8.24 -20.67 -10.26
N TYR A 91 7.60 -19.50 -10.22
CA TYR A 91 7.13 -18.74 -11.38
C TYR A 91 7.70 -17.33 -11.34
N ARG A 92 7.61 -16.63 -12.47
CA ARG A 92 7.93 -15.20 -12.55
C ARG A 92 6.67 -14.37 -12.32
N MET A 93 6.78 -13.35 -11.48
CA MET A 93 5.85 -12.24 -11.46
C MET A 93 6.55 -10.99 -11.97
N THR A 94 5.98 -10.36 -12.99
CA THR A 94 6.49 -9.13 -13.58
C THR A 94 5.65 -7.95 -13.13
N ILE A 95 6.29 -6.95 -12.54
CA ILE A 95 5.70 -5.69 -12.12
C ILE A 95 6.08 -4.63 -13.16
N SER A 96 5.11 -3.93 -13.72
CA SER A 96 5.35 -2.89 -14.73
C SER A 96 4.52 -1.62 -14.49
N GLY A 97 5.08 -0.48 -14.92
CA GLY A 97 4.47 0.83 -14.81
C GLY A 97 5.34 1.91 -15.44
N ARG A 98 5.09 3.17 -15.08
CA ARG A 98 5.94 4.30 -15.46
C ARG A 98 6.52 4.97 -14.21
N ASP A 99 7.76 5.43 -14.32
CA ASP A 99 8.41 6.21 -13.25
C ASP A 99 7.99 7.69 -13.28
N ASP A 100 8.63 8.52 -12.44
CA ASP A 100 8.36 9.97 -12.35
C ASP A 100 8.74 10.73 -13.62
N ALA A 101 9.72 10.24 -14.38
CA ALA A 101 10.13 10.80 -15.67
C ALA A 101 9.27 10.30 -16.85
N GLY A 102 8.31 9.41 -16.58
CA GLY A 102 7.44 8.82 -17.59
C GLY A 102 8.06 7.63 -18.33
N ASN A 103 9.26 7.18 -17.96
CA ASN A 103 9.90 6.02 -18.58
C ASN A 103 9.17 4.73 -18.19
N ALA A 104 9.09 3.79 -19.12
CA ALA A 104 8.58 2.46 -18.82
C ALA A 104 9.56 1.71 -17.91
N VAL A 105 9.07 1.17 -16.80
CA VAL A 105 9.84 0.36 -15.87
C VAL A 105 9.21 -1.00 -15.75
N GLN A 106 10.04 -2.04 -15.77
CA GLN A 106 9.65 -3.41 -15.57
C GLN A 106 10.64 -4.08 -14.61
N HIS A 107 10.11 -4.91 -13.71
CA HIS A 107 10.92 -5.70 -12.80
C HIS A 107 10.28 -7.08 -12.61
N THR A 108 11.09 -8.11 -12.47
CA THR A 108 10.62 -9.48 -12.30
C THR A 108 11.12 -10.04 -10.99
N VAL A 109 10.23 -10.73 -10.27
CA VAL A 109 10.52 -11.44 -9.03
C VAL A 109 10.09 -12.90 -9.14
N ARG A 110 10.67 -13.76 -8.32
CA ARG A 110 10.25 -15.16 -8.18
C ARG A 110 9.05 -15.24 -7.24
N VAL A 111 8.11 -16.11 -7.56
CA VAL A 111 6.90 -16.33 -6.76
C VAL A 111 6.51 -17.80 -6.71
N ILE A 112 5.86 -18.17 -5.62
CA ILE A 112 5.01 -19.36 -5.58
C ILE A 112 3.63 -18.99 -6.14
N ARG A 113 3.10 -19.83 -7.04
CA ARG A 113 1.78 -19.67 -7.67
C ARG A 113 0.78 -20.76 -7.26
N PHE A 114 1.28 -21.95 -6.95
CA PHE A 114 0.49 -23.12 -6.64
C PHE A 114 0.91 -23.67 -5.28
N GLY A 115 -0.07 -24.02 -4.43
CA GLY A 115 0.16 -24.65 -3.14
C GLY A 115 -0.15 -26.14 -3.18
N VAL A 116 0.12 -26.82 -2.07
CA VAL A 116 -0.32 -28.20 -1.81
C VAL A 116 -1.35 -28.21 -0.70
N GLY A 117 -2.56 -28.68 -1.02
CA GLY A 117 -3.68 -28.78 -0.09
C GLY A 117 -3.85 -30.22 0.35
N TRP A 118 -4.56 -30.43 1.46
CA TRP A 118 -4.90 -31.76 1.96
C TRP A 118 -6.41 -31.92 2.10
N SER A 119 -6.94 -33.05 1.61
CA SER A 119 -8.36 -33.40 1.70
C SER A 119 -8.63 -34.29 2.90
N THR A 120 -9.48 -33.85 3.83
CA THR A 120 -9.94 -34.67 4.98
C THR A 120 -10.85 -35.82 4.58
N GLN A 121 -11.54 -35.70 3.44
CA GLN A 121 -12.46 -36.73 2.97
C GLN A 121 -11.72 -37.94 2.40
N THR A 122 -10.61 -37.68 1.71
CA THR A 122 -9.84 -38.72 1.02
C THR A 122 -8.49 -38.99 1.66
N ASN A 123 -8.06 -38.17 2.63
CA ASN A 123 -6.71 -38.18 3.21
C ASN A 123 -5.58 -38.06 2.17
N VAL A 124 -5.84 -37.36 1.06
CA VAL A 124 -4.89 -37.22 -0.06
C VAL A 124 -4.52 -35.75 -0.26
N SER A 125 -3.23 -35.52 -0.49
CA SER A 125 -2.68 -34.21 -0.87
C SER A 125 -2.86 -33.95 -2.36
N TYR A 126 -3.09 -32.69 -2.72
CA TYR A 126 -3.34 -32.26 -4.10
C TYR A 126 -2.81 -30.85 -4.35
N VAL A 127 -2.54 -30.54 -5.62
CA VAL A 127 -2.09 -29.19 -6.01
C VAL A 127 -3.29 -28.27 -6.25
N TYR A 128 -3.24 -27.06 -5.72
CA TYR A 128 -4.28 -26.05 -5.87
C TYR A 128 -3.72 -24.66 -6.16
N GLY A 129 -4.59 -23.78 -6.64
CA GLY A 129 -4.24 -22.45 -7.15
C GLY A 129 -4.88 -22.16 -8.50
N LEU A 130 -4.70 -20.92 -8.96
CA LEU A 130 -5.31 -20.39 -10.16
C LEU A 130 -4.54 -20.83 -11.41
N ALA A 131 -5.15 -21.68 -12.23
CA ALA A 131 -4.55 -22.19 -13.48
C ALA A 131 -5.10 -21.49 -14.74
N LYS A 132 -6.35 -21.02 -14.69
CA LYS A 132 -6.99 -20.34 -15.83
C LYS A 132 -6.46 -18.91 -15.98
N LEU A 133 -6.40 -18.43 -17.22
CA LEU A 133 -6.18 -17.02 -17.53
C LEU A 133 -7.26 -16.18 -16.84
N GLN A 134 -6.85 -15.22 -16.02
CA GLN A 134 -7.77 -14.26 -15.43
C GLN A 134 -7.05 -12.98 -15.03
N SER A 135 -7.80 -11.91 -14.84
CA SER A 135 -7.29 -10.65 -14.31
C SER A 135 -8.20 -10.12 -13.23
N SER A 136 -7.64 -9.39 -12.28
CA SER A 136 -8.40 -8.75 -11.21
C SER A 136 -7.71 -7.46 -10.79
N TYR A 137 -8.51 -6.50 -10.35
CA TYR A 137 -7.97 -5.31 -9.70
C TYR A 137 -7.66 -5.63 -8.24
N ILE A 138 -6.51 -5.15 -7.76
CA ILE A 138 -6.16 -5.26 -6.34
C ILE A 138 -7.09 -4.32 -5.57
N ARG A 139 -7.89 -4.89 -4.65
CA ARG A 139 -9.00 -4.19 -4.00
C ARG A 139 -8.62 -3.52 -2.69
N ARG A 140 -7.71 -4.15 -1.93
CA ARG A 140 -7.38 -3.73 -0.57
C ARG A 140 -5.94 -4.05 -0.20
N TRP A 141 -5.36 -3.21 0.65
CA TRP A 141 -4.14 -3.50 1.41
C TRP A 141 -4.52 -3.96 2.82
N LEU A 142 -3.90 -5.05 3.28
CA LEU A 142 -4.12 -5.69 4.58
C LEU A 142 -2.82 -5.56 5.39
N PRO A 143 -2.63 -4.43 6.12
CA PRO A 143 -1.40 -4.19 6.87
C PRO A 143 -1.22 -5.21 8.00
N ASP A 144 -2.31 -5.58 8.68
CA ASP A 144 -2.29 -6.43 9.87
C ASP A 144 -2.50 -7.92 9.54
N TYR A 145 -2.26 -8.32 8.29
CA TYR A 145 -2.35 -9.73 7.94
C TYR A 145 -1.26 -10.52 8.67
N SER A 146 -1.67 -11.54 9.42
CA SER A 146 -0.83 -12.28 10.37
C SER A 146 0.39 -12.96 9.74
N VAL A 147 0.41 -13.08 8.42
CA VAL A 147 1.46 -13.71 7.61
C VAL A 147 2.30 -12.63 6.88
N HIS A 148 2.62 -11.53 7.56
CA HIS A 148 3.47 -10.42 7.08
C HIS A 148 2.85 -9.49 6.02
N SER A 149 1.67 -8.94 6.32
CA SER A 149 0.91 -8.02 5.45
C SER A 149 0.53 -8.60 4.07
N ALA A 150 -0.60 -8.17 3.49
CA ALA A 150 -1.08 -8.76 2.23
C ALA A 150 -1.81 -7.78 1.33
N ARG A 151 -1.84 -8.07 0.03
CA ARG A 151 -2.68 -7.41 -0.96
C ARG A 151 -3.84 -8.31 -1.31
N HIS A 152 -5.06 -7.81 -1.14
CA HIS A 152 -6.27 -8.51 -1.54
C HIS A 152 -6.51 -8.36 -3.04
N VAL A 153 -6.54 -9.50 -3.74
CA VAL A 153 -6.74 -9.54 -5.19
C VAL A 153 -8.21 -9.85 -5.50
N PHE A 154 -8.67 -11.04 -5.14
CA PHE A 154 -10.01 -11.54 -5.48
C PHE A 154 -10.41 -12.71 -4.58
N LYS A 155 -11.65 -12.71 -4.07
CA LYS A 155 -12.15 -13.71 -3.11
C LYS A 155 -11.17 -13.90 -1.94
N ASP A 156 -10.60 -15.08 -1.77
CA ASP A 156 -9.65 -15.39 -0.70
C ASP A 156 -8.19 -15.35 -1.20
N TYR A 157 -7.94 -14.92 -2.45
CA TYR A 157 -6.60 -14.87 -3.04
C TYR A 157 -5.88 -13.56 -2.71
N LEU A 158 -4.68 -13.73 -2.18
CA LEU A 158 -3.81 -12.65 -1.72
C LEU A 158 -2.47 -12.68 -2.47
N ILE A 159 -1.77 -11.54 -2.45
CA ILE A 159 -0.32 -11.47 -2.68
C ILE A 159 0.30 -11.11 -1.34
N HIS A 160 1.17 -11.95 -0.82
CA HIS A 160 1.83 -11.71 0.46
C HIS A 160 3.28 -12.19 0.43
N ASP A 161 3.93 -12.03 1.57
CA ASP A 161 5.31 -12.48 1.73
C ASP A 161 5.41 -13.99 1.64
N GLY A 162 6.50 -14.46 1.03
CA GLY A 162 6.84 -15.87 0.92
C GLY A 162 8.15 -16.17 1.62
N ALA A 163 8.65 -17.39 1.42
CA ALA A 163 10.00 -17.74 1.85
C ALA A 163 11.04 -16.88 1.11
N ASP A 164 11.94 -16.23 1.84
CA ASP A 164 13.07 -15.51 1.23
C ASP A 164 13.96 -16.53 0.50
N ASN A 165 14.29 -17.64 1.16
CA ASN A 165 14.93 -18.79 0.54
C ASN A 165 13.95 -19.97 0.35
N PRO A 166 13.30 -20.10 -0.82
CA PRO A 166 12.27 -21.12 -1.06
C PRO A 166 12.78 -22.57 -1.00
N VAL A 167 14.09 -22.80 -1.05
CA VAL A 167 14.69 -24.14 -0.97
C VAL A 167 14.99 -24.53 0.49
N ARG A 168 15.39 -23.56 1.32
CA ARG A 168 15.79 -23.80 2.71
C ARG A 168 14.62 -23.68 3.67
N GLU A 169 13.78 -22.68 3.46
CA GLU A 169 12.60 -22.43 4.27
C GLU A 169 11.43 -23.28 3.78
N VAL A 170 10.55 -23.63 4.71
CA VAL A 170 9.33 -24.39 4.43
C VAL A 170 8.16 -23.43 4.56
N TYR A 171 7.40 -23.28 3.48
CA TYR A 171 6.23 -22.41 3.46
C TYR A 171 5.05 -23.15 2.86
N ALA A 172 3.84 -22.88 3.33
CA ALA A 172 2.64 -23.40 2.69
C ALA A 172 1.70 -22.26 2.33
N THR A 173 1.04 -22.41 1.20
CA THR A 173 0.17 -21.37 0.66
C THR A 173 -1.16 -21.92 0.21
N ALA A 174 -2.20 -21.11 0.39
CA ALA A 174 -3.57 -21.36 -0.04
C ALA A 174 -3.79 -21.24 -1.56
N GLY A 175 -2.73 -21.37 -2.37
CA GLY A 175 -2.75 -21.01 -3.78
C GLY A 175 -2.71 -19.49 -4.00
N CYS A 176 -2.35 -18.72 -2.96
CA CYS A 176 -2.02 -17.30 -3.06
C CYS A 176 -0.74 -17.11 -3.90
N ILE A 177 -0.37 -15.85 -4.13
CA ILE A 177 0.94 -15.51 -4.67
C ILE A 177 1.86 -15.15 -3.51
N ASP A 178 2.86 -15.99 -3.26
CA ASP A 178 3.89 -15.71 -2.26
C ASP A 178 5.13 -15.21 -2.99
N VAL A 179 5.65 -14.06 -2.58
CA VAL A 179 6.86 -13.47 -3.19
C VAL A 179 8.09 -14.12 -2.56
N CYS A 180 8.89 -14.82 -3.36
CA CYS A 180 10.01 -15.64 -2.89
C CYS A 180 11.34 -15.11 -3.42
N ASP A 181 11.70 -13.89 -3.00
CA ASP A 181 12.87 -13.21 -3.55
C ASP A 181 13.76 -12.60 -2.47
N ASP A 182 14.74 -13.37 -2.01
CA ASP A 182 15.72 -12.98 -1.00
C ASP A 182 16.50 -11.68 -1.34
N PRO A 183 16.84 -10.81 -0.37
CA PRO A 183 16.20 -10.65 0.94
C PRO A 183 15.03 -9.66 0.92
N TYR A 184 13.95 -9.93 1.67
CA TYR A 184 12.79 -9.04 1.80
C TYR A 184 12.05 -8.81 0.47
N GLY A 185 11.79 -9.88 -0.28
CA GLY A 185 11.23 -9.81 -1.63
C GLY A 185 9.91 -9.05 -1.70
N PHE A 186 8.99 -9.32 -0.77
CA PHE A 186 7.71 -8.64 -0.72
C PHE A 186 7.84 -7.14 -0.43
N ASP A 187 8.79 -6.76 0.42
CA ASP A 187 9.05 -5.36 0.71
C ASP A 187 9.63 -4.62 -0.50
N ARG A 188 10.49 -5.25 -1.29
CA ARG A 188 10.96 -4.66 -2.56
C ARG A 188 9.83 -4.49 -3.55
N VAL A 189 8.95 -5.48 -3.68
CA VAL A 189 7.75 -5.38 -4.52
C VAL A 189 6.86 -4.23 -4.06
N ASN A 190 6.64 -4.08 -2.76
CA ASN A 190 5.84 -3.00 -2.19
C ASN A 190 6.47 -1.62 -2.45
N SER A 191 7.79 -1.48 -2.25
CA SER A 191 8.54 -0.26 -2.56
C SER A 191 8.48 0.11 -4.04
N LEU A 192 8.61 -0.89 -4.92
CA LEU A 192 8.49 -0.69 -6.36
C LEU A 192 7.09 -0.19 -6.74
N ILE A 193 6.03 -0.81 -6.21
CA ILE A 193 4.65 -0.40 -6.49
C ILE A 193 4.41 1.03 -6.01
N ILE A 194 4.92 1.41 -4.84
CA ILE A 194 4.83 2.79 -4.33
C ILE A 194 5.49 3.77 -5.30
N ARG A 195 6.73 3.47 -5.70
CA ARG A 195 7.50 4.29 -6.66
C ARG A 195 6.76 4.45 -8.00
N LEU A 196 6.30 3.36 -8.59
CA LEU A 196 5.61 3.39 -9.88
C LEU A 196 4.24 4.09 -9.80
N SER A 197 3.56 3.98 -8.66
CA SER A 197 2.24 4.61 -8.43
C SER A 197 2.32 6.14 -8.32
N GLY A 198 3.49 6.71 -8.00
CA GLY A 198 3.65 8.16 -7.82
C GLY A 198 2.90 8.73 -6.61
N VAL A 199 2.59 7.89 -5.63
CA VAL A 199 1.97 8.34 -4.38
C VAL A 199 2.98 9.16 -3.58
N GLU A 200 2.49 10.13 -2.83
CA GLU A 200 3.32 11.08 -2.09
C GLU A 200 4.30 10.39 -1.13
N LYS A 201 5.59 10.74 -1.24
CA LYS A 201 6.69 10.11 -0.48
C LYS A 201 6.65 10.43 1.02
N ALA A 202 6.01 11.52 1.41
CA ALA A 202 5.90 11.96 2.81
C ALA A 202 4.87 11.13 3.63
N LEU A 203 4.00 10.36 2.98
CA LEU A 203 3.02 9.52 3.67
C LEU A 203 3.67 8.24 4.23
N PRO A 204 3.22 7.74 5.39
CA PRO A 204 3.66 6.44 5.89
C PRO A 204 3.36 5.30 4.89
N ARG A 205 4.26 4.31 4.82
CA ARG A 205 4.18 3.19 3.86
C ARG A 205 2.81 2.50 3.83
N ALA A 206 2.24 2.19 5.00
CA ALA A 206 0.92 1.55 5.09
C ALA A 206 -0.19 2.43 4.48
N ARG A 207 -0.10 3.76 4.67
CA ARG A 207 -1.03 4.72 4.07
C ARG A 207 -0.85 4.82 2.56
N GLN A 208 0.39 4.89 2.09
CA GLN A 208 0.72 4.85 0.66
C GLN A 208 0.09 3.62 -0.02
N LEU A 209 0.30 2.42 0.56
CA LEU A 209 -0.20 1.16 0.02
C LEU A 209 -1.72 1.05 0.04
N ARG A 210 -2.36 1.57 1.09
CA ARG A 210 -3.82 1.68 1.18
C ARG A 210 -4.35 2.59 0.08
N ASP A 211 -3.86 3.82 -0.02
CA ASP A 211 -4.34 4.80 -1.01
C ASP A 211 -4.12 4.28 -2.43
N ILE A 212 -3.00 3.57 -2.65
CA ILE A 212 -2.73 2.80 -3.85
C ILE A 212 -3.82 1.77 -4.15
N ALA A 213 -4.20 0.92 -3.19
CA ALA A 213 -5.23 -0.10 -3.40
C ALA A 213 -6.61 0.53 -3.71
N HIS A 214 -6.99 1.58 -2.98
CA HIS A 214 -8.27 2.27 -3.18
C HIS A 214 -8.39 3.00 -4.52
N ALA A 215 -7.28 3.38 -5.13
CA ALA A 215 -7.30 4.04 -6.44
C ALA A 215 -7.91 3.18 -7.57
N GLY A 216 -8.00 1.86 -7.40
CA GLY A 216 -8.53 0.96 -8.44
C GLY A 216 -7.67 0.88 -9.71
N ARG A 217 -6.42 1.36 -9.66
CA ARG A 217 -5.49 1.44 -10.81
C ARG A 217 -4.44 0.31 -10.84
N LYS A 218 -4.59 -0.70 -9.98
CA LYS A 218 -3.67 -1.85 -9.91
C LYS A 218 -4.34 -3.08 -10.42
N LYS A 219 -3.76 -3.70 -11.43
CA LYS A 219 -4.27 -4.91 -12.04
C LYS A 219 -3.23 -6.02 -11.88
N ILE A 220 -3.69 -7.20 -11.50
CA ILE A 220 -2.93 -8.44 -11.60
C ILE A 220 -3.55 -9.33 -12.66
N THR A 221 -2.70 -9.92 -13.48
CA THR A 221 -3.06 -10.90 -14.51
C THR A 221 -2.34 -12.20 -14.21
N TYR A 222 -3.11 -13.28 -14.13
CA TYR A 222 -2.60 -14.64 -14.07
C TYR A 222 -2.65 -15.20 -15.48
N GLU A 223 -1.51 -15.49 -16.09
CA GLU A 223 -1.47 -16.18 -17.37
C GLU A 223 -1.99 -17.62 -17.21
N ARG A 224 -2.42 -18.25 -18.30
CA ARG A 224 -2.81 -19.67 -18.26
C ARG A 224 -1.60 -20.53 -17.88
N ALA A 225 -1.77 -21.45 -16.93
CA ALA A 225 -0.76 -22.42 -16.53
C ALA A 225 -1.35 -23.83 -16.42
N LEU A 226 -0.51 -24.83 -16.59
CA LEU A 226 -0.81 -26.19 -16.16
C LEU A 226 -0.53 -26.30 -14.66
N ARG A 227 -1.42 -26.98 -13.93
CA ARG A 227 -1.11 -27.33 -12.54
C ARG A 227 0.02 -28.35 -12.54
N PRO A 228 1.10 -28.13 -11.76
CA PRO A 228 2.17 -29.11 -11.67
C PRO A 228 1.66 -30.41 -11.07
N ALA A 229 2.30 -31.52 -11.44
CA ALA A 229 2.09 -32.79 -10.76
C ALA A 229 2.60 -32.69 -9.32
N LEU A 230 1.90 -33.34 -8.39
CA LEU A 230 2.35 -33.44 -7.00
C LEU A 230 3.63 -34.29 -6.93
N ARG A 231 4.68 -33.74 -6.32
CA ARG A 231 6.01 -34.37 -6.20
C ARG A 231 6.52 -34.19 -4.78
N LEU A 232 6.99 -35.27 -4.17
CA LEU A 232 7.70 -35.17 -2.88
C LEU A 232 9.01 -34.39 -3.06
N TRP A 233 9.46 -33.71 -2.01
CA TRP A 233 10.70 -32.94 -2.02
C TRP A 233 11.93 -33.83 -2.25
N ASN A 234 11.96 -34.99 -1.58
CA ASN A 234 13.08 -35.95 -1.62
C ASN A 234 12.94 -37.06 -2.70
N ALA A 235 12.01 -36.92 -3.64
CA ALA A 235 11.77 -37.91 -4.70
C ALA A 235 12.49 -37.60 -6.01
#